data_AF-A0A1V5ZNX2-F1
#
_entry.id   AF-A0A1V5ZNX2-F1
#
_cell.length_a   1.000
_cell.length_b   1.000
_cell.length_c   1.000
_cell.angle_alpha   90.00
_cell.angle_beta   90.00
_cell.angle_gamma   90.00
#
_symmetry.space_group_name_H-M   'P 1'
#
loop_
_entity.id
_entity.type
_entity.pdbx_description
1 polymer ?
#
loop_
_entity_poly.entity_id
_entity_poly.type
_entity_poly.pdbx_seq_one_letter_code
_entity_poly.pdbx_strand_id
1 'polypeptide(L)' 'MIKEKDKLDKLQIEYLHIKGEDVDLNIKIGKDRRWKAGNGINIPSFEIFTSPDKRETNGRIRFNQPLYRYGSLIK' A
#
# COMPACT_ATOMS: atom_id res chain seq x y z
N MET A 1 -6.72 -4.60 13.47
CA MET A 1 -6.80 -3.96 12.14
C MET A 1 -7.61 -2.67 12.13
N ILE A 2 -8.83 -2.63 12.71
CA ILE A 2 -9.69 -1.44 12.72
C ILE A 2 -9.06 -0.28 13.52
N LYS A 3 -8.52 -0.56 14.71
CA LYS A 3 -7.87 0.47 15.54
C LYS A 3 -6.62 1.05 14.87
N GLU A 4 -5.89 0.23 14.14
CA GLU A 4 -4.65 0.61 13.45
C GLU A 4 -4.94 1.53 12.26
N LYS A 5 -6.00 1.27 11.47
CA LYS A 5 -6.39 2.20 10.39
C LYS A 5 -6.76 3.59 10.93
N ASP A 6 -7.43 3.66 12.08
CA ASP A 6 -7.83 4.95 12.68
C ASP A 6 -6.61 5.74 13.16
N LYS A 7 -5.56 5.06 13.62
CA LYS A 7 -4.28 5.70 13.95
C LYS A 7 -3.62 6.26 12.69
N LEU A 8 -3.60 5.49 11.60
CA LEU A 8 -3.03 5.93 10.33
C LEU A 8 -3.78 7.13 9.73
N ASP A 9 -5.11 7.16 9.85
CA ASP A 9 -5.94 8.31 9.43
C ASP A 9 -5.54 9.60 10.17
N LYS A 10 -5.20 9.52 11.45
CA LYS A 10 -4.82 10.69 12.27
C LYS A 10 -3.43 11.24 11.97
N LEU A 11 -2.55 10.44 11.37
CA LEU A 11 -1.18 10.87 11.07
C LEU A 11 -1.10 11.87 9.91
N GLN A 12 -2.15 11.99 9.09
CA GLN A 12 -2.19 12.93 7.95
C GLN A 12 -0.93 12.80 7.07
N ILE A 13 -0.57 11.55 6.75
CA ILE A 13 0.68 11.20 6.07
C ILE A 13 0.68 11.80 4.66
N GLU A 14 1.67 12.64 4.36
CA GLU A 14 1.85 13.19 3.02
C GLU A 14 2.63 12.20 2.12
N TYR A 15 3.68 11.58 2.64
CA TYR A 15 4.53 10.62 1.93
C TYR A 15 4.83 9.38 2.78
N LEU A 16 4.94 8.24 2.10
CA LEU A 16 5.54 7.02 2.64
C LEU A 16 6.86 6.76 1.92
N HIS A 17 7.94 6.69 2.69
CA HIS A 17 9.24 6.25 2.20
C HIS A 17 9.48 4.81 2.62
N ILE A 18 9.45 3.90 1.65
CA ILE A 18 9.63 2.46 1.85
C ILE A 18 11.08 2.11 1.52
N LYS A 19 11.78 1.50 2.48
CA LYS A 19 13.17 1.06 2.33
C LYS A 19 13.35 -0.41 2.70
N GLY A 20 14.22 -1.10 1.97
CA GLY A 20 14.63 -2.47 2.19
C GLY A 20 15.78 -2.85 1.24
N GLU A 21 16.17 -4.12 1.23
CA GLU A 21 17.29 -4.62 0.40
C GLU A 21 17.09 -4.31 -1.09
N ASP A 22 15.87 -4.52 -1.61
CA ASP A 22 15.53 -4.33 -3.02
C ASP A 22 14.44 -3.28 -3.26
N VAL A 23 14.24 -2.36 -2.33
CA VAL A 23 13.23 -1.31 -2.44
C VAL A 23 13.74 -0.01 -1.84
N ASP A 24 13.60 1.06 -2.62
CA ASP A 24 13.72 2.44 -2.17
C ASP A 24 12.68 3.22 -2.96
N LEU A 25 11.50 3.36 -2.37
CA LEU A 25 10.31 3.86 -3.05
C LEU A 25 9.64 4.94 -2.20
N ASN A 26 9.47 6.13 -2.77
CA ASN A 26 8.74 7.22 -2.17
C ASN A 26 7.38 7.37 -2.85
N ILE A 27 6.30 7.25 -2.09
CA ILE A 27 4.92 7.32 -2.58
C ILE A 27 4.20 8.45 -1.87
N LYS A 28 3.60 9.36 -2.64
CA LYS A 28 2.70 10.36 -2.08
C LYS A 28 1.36 9.74 -1.74
N ILE A 29 0.87 9.97 -0.53
CA ILE A 29 -0.49 9.63 -0.12
C ILE A 29 -1.38 10.86 -0.29
N GLY A 30 -0.94 11.99 0.28
CA GLY A 30 -1.66 13.26 0.23
C GLY A 30 -2.73 13.39 1.33
N LYS A 31 -3.08 14.65 1.61
CA LYS A 31 -4.02 15.07 2.67
C LYS A 31 -5.43 14.46 2.66
N ASP A 32 -5.97 14.08 1.50
CA ASP A 32 -7.38 13.67 1.35
C ASP A 32 -7.53 12.15 1.12
N ARG A 33 -6.92 11.35 2.00
CA ARG A 33 -6.97 9.88 1.95
C ARG A 33 -7.47 9.29 3.26
N ARG A 34 -8.07 8.09 3.14
CA ARG A 34 -8.52 7.29 4.28
C ARG A 34 -7.95 5.89 4.16
N TRP A 35 -7.47 5.37 5.27
CA TRP A 35 -7.06 3.98 5.41
C TRP A 35 -8.30 3.10 5.60
N LYS A 36 -8.30 1.94 4.95
CA LYS A 36 -9.39 0.95 4.99
C LYS A 36 -8.85 -0.40 5.41
N ALA A 37 -9.69 -1.16 6.12
CA ALA A 37 -9.39 -2.51 6.58
C ALA A 37 -10.66 -3.23 7.02
N GLY A 38 -10.71 -4.56 6.88
CA GLY A 38 -11.67 -5.42 7.60
C GLY A 38 -13.15 -5.16 7.29
N ASN A 39 -13.49 -4.91 6.02
CA ASN A 39 -14.87 -4.66 5.58
C ASN A 39 -15.62 -5.93 5.12
N GLY A 40 -14.99 -7.11 5.21
CA GLY A 40 -15.59 -8.39 4.81
C GLY A 40 -15.72 -8.63 3.30
N ILE A 41 -15.08 -7.79 2.46
CA ILE A 41 -15.16 -7.92 0.99
C ILE A 41 -14.14 -8.93 0.45
N ASN A 42 -13.00 -9.10 1.14
CA ASN A 42 -11.99 -10.12 0.84
C ASN A 42 -11.88 -11.09 2.03
N ILE A 43 -11.94 -12.40 1.78
CA ILE A 43 -11.74 -13.45 2.79
C ILE A 43 -10.74 -14.49 2.22
N PRO A 44 -9.55 -14.67 2.83
CA PRO A 44 -9.07 -13.97 4.02
C PRO A 44 -8.62 -12.52 3.73
N SER A 45 -8.52 -11.70 4.77
CA SER A 45 -7.99 -10.33 4.69
C SER A 45 -7.16 -10.00 5.92
N PHE A 46 -5.97 -9.46 5.70
CA PHE A 46 -5.01 -9.07 6.73
C PHE A 46 -4.43 -7.67 6.51
N GLU A 47 -4.90 -6.97 5.49
CA GLU A 47 -4.31 -5.73 5.00
C GLU A 47 -5.02 -4.47 5.55
N ILE A 48 -4.24 -3.40 5.69
CA ILE A 48 -4.73 -2.02 5.80
C ILE A 48 -4.21 -1.28 4.57
N PHE A 49 -5.10 -0.68 3.78
CA PHE A 49 -4.75 -0.10 2.49
C PHE A 49 -5.36 1.28 2.28
N THR A 50 -4.75 2.07 1.40
CA THR A 50 -5.29 3.34 0.91
C THR A 50 -4.83 3.57 -0.54
N SER A 51 -5.38 4.59 -1.19
CA SER A 51 -4.98 4.97 -2.55
C SER A 51 -3.88 6.03 -2.52
N PRO A 52 -2.78 5.86 -3.26
CA PRO A 52 -1.78 6.90 -3.39
C PRO A 52 -2.29 8.09 -4.23
N ASP A 53 -1.52 9.17 -4.26
CA ASP A 53 -1.59 10.16 -5.33
C ASP A 53 -0.89 9.59 -6.57
N LYS A 54 -1.66 9.41 -7.66
CA LYS A 54 -1.16 8.82 -8.91
C LYS A 54 -0.07 9.65 -9.62
N ARG A 55 0.12 10.91 -9.24
CA ARG A 55 1.04 11.84 -9.90
C ARG A 55 2.47 11.72 -9.38
N GLU A 56 2.64 11.23 -8.16
CA GLU A 56 3.89 11.35 -7.42
C GLU A 56 4.25 10.02 -6.77
N THR A 57 5.02 9.23 -7.51
CA THR A 57 5.64 7.99 -7.06
C THR A 57 7.00 7.89 -7.73
N ASN A 58 8.06 7.79 -6.95
CA ASN A 58 9.44 7.83 -7.44
C ASN A 58 10.29 6.80 -6.70
N GLY A 59 11.22 6.16 -7.40
CA GLY A 59 12.16 5.21 -6.82
C GLY A 59 12.18 3.87 -7.55
N ARG A 60 12.67 2.84 -6.86
CA ARG A 60 12.81 1.48 -7.38
C ARG A 60 12.15 0.47 -6.44
N ILE A 61 11.63 -0.60 -7.01
CA ILE A 61 11.08 -1.73 -6.27
C ILE A 61 11.31 -3.03 -7.06
N ARG A 62 11.59 -4.12 -6.35
CA ARG A 62 11.53 -5.49 -6.85
C ARG A 62 10.43 -6.24 -6.13
N PHE A 63 9.61 -6.99 -6.88
CA PHE A 63 8.58 -7.84 -6.27
C PHE A 63 9.23 -9.04 -5.58
N ASN A 64 8.73 -9.38 -4.40
CA ASN A 64 9.21 -10.51 -3.59
C ASN A 64 8.23 -11.70 -3.58
N GLN A 65 7.14 -11.61 -4.33
CA GLN A 65 6.14 -12.66 -4.52
C GLN A 65 5.84 -12.78 -6.02
N PRO A 66 5.55 -13.99 -6.53
CA PRO A 66 5.14 -14.17 -7.92
C PRO A 66 3.74 -13.59 -8.16
N LEU A 67 3.46 -13.24 -9.42
CA LEU A 67 2.16 -12.75 -9.85
C LEU A 67 1.54 -13.71 -10.87
N TYR A 68 0.32 -14.16 -10.61
CA TYR A 68 -0.50 -14.78 -11.65
C TYR A 68 -1.28 -13.70 -12.40
N ARG A 69 -1.10 -13.64 -13.72
CA ARG A 69 -1.83 -12.70 -14.60
C ARG A 69 -2.34 -13.45 -15.83
N TYR A 70 -3.65 -13.43 -16.04
CA TYR A 70 -4.33 -14.13 -17.15
C TYR A 70 -3.92 -15.61 -17.28
N GLY A 71 -3.79 -16.32 -16.15
CA GLY A 71 -3.39 -17.72 -16.10
C GLY A 71 -1.88 -17.98 -16.25
N SER A 72 -1.07 -16.95 -16.51
CA SER A 72 0.39 -17.07 -16.62
C SER A 72 1.07 -16.66 -15.31
N LEU A 73 2.05 -17.47 -14.89
CA LEU A 73 2.91 -17.17 -13.74
C LEU A 73 4.05 -16.24 -14.17
N ILE A 74 4.08 -15.04 -13.61
CA ILE A 74 5.16 -14.06 -13.73
C ILE A 74 6.01 -14.17 -12.47
N LYS A 75 7.29 -14.51 -12.64
CA LYS A 75 8.28 -14.63 -11.55
C LYS A 75 9.25 -13.47 -11.59
#